data_AF-A0AAV8G6E6-F1
#
_entry.id   AF-A0AAV8G6E6-F1
#
_cell.length_a   1.000
_cell.length_b   1.000
_cell.length_c   1.000
_cell.angle_alpha   90.00
_cell.angle_beta   90.00
_cell.angle_gamma   90.00
#
_symmetry.space_group_name_H-M   'P 1'
#
loop_
_entity.id
_entity.type
_entity.pdbx_description
1 polymer ?
#
loop_
_entity_poly.entity_id
_entity_poly.type
_entity_poly.pdbx_seq_one_letter_code
_entity_poly.pdbx_strand_id
1 'polypeptide(L)'
;MKVEKHLHMTGGAGDSSYAVNSKIQEKAILKITPILDEAVTEVHKTLLPKKMVVADLGCSSGPNTFLVLTQVMKIIAKQCRLLELQPPEMQFFLNDLPGNDFNNIFQSLDYFEESVKTEKGAICVPHFVAGLPGSFYKRLFPSQSVHFFHSSYSLMWISQVPEGLESNGELHVSPNKGNIYIGKASPPLVVKLYQAQFNRDFSLFLKLRFNELVPGGQMVLAFLGRKIKNIYNGELSSLWGLVSESLHSMVLEGIVEEKKLDSFNLPFYAPSMEEAKEVINAQGLFDIIHMQMFESNWDPYDDSDDDFVIDHVQSGANFAMCIRSVLEPIIGSHFGSSIVDELFSRFAMNVAKHLVKEKTKLPKIWAIFNKNQSDVALSLSASSPSLICLSFSPSVHLELTPSELVASVLVLRCGWMAWHSRFDYPIAMKHLLPLTSVMSHTRRASPLLVDRRRLLTP
;
A
#
# COMPACT_ATOMS: atom_id res chain seq x y z
N MET A 1 19.46 6.93 13.68
CA MET A 1 20.05 6.63 12.34
C MET A 1 19.29 7.39 11.26
N LYS A 2 19.96 8.02 10.27
CA LYS A 2 19.27 8.76 9.18
C LYS A 2 18.87 7.82 8.03
N VAL A 3 17.63 7.34 8.03
CA VAL A 3 17.11 6.36 7.06
C VAL A 3 17.35 6.78 5.61
N GLU A 4 17.02 8.02 5.23
CA GLU A 4 17.17 8.52 3.85
C GLU A 4 18.61 8.47 3.30
N LYS A 5 19.62 8.34 4.16
CA LYS A 5 21.03 8.26 3.77
C LYS A 5 21.60 6.85 3.71
N HIS A 6 21.00 5.91 4.45
CA HIS A 6 21.60 4.59 4.70
C HIS A 6 20.71 3.43 4.26
N LEU A 7 19.41 3.67 4.10
CA LEU A 7 18.49 2.69 3.56
C LEU A 7 18.49 2.78 2.04
N HIS A 8 19.06 1.76 1.42
CA HIS A 8 18.92 1.42 0.01
C HIS A 8 19.26 -0.06 -0.14
N MET A 9 18.85 -0.67 -1.25
CA MET A 9 19.24 -2.04 -1.56
C MET A 9 20.69 -2.09 -2.08
N THR A 10 21.34 -3.25 -2.04
CA THR A 10 22.67 -3.43 -2.62
C THR A 10 22.60 -3.19 -4.13
N GLY A 11 23.28 -2.12 -4.58
CA GLY A 11 23.29 -1.69 -5.98
C GLY A 11 24.15 -2.58 -6.89
N GLY A 12 24.23 -2.18 -8.16
CA GLY A 12 24.96 -2.90 -9.20
C GLY A 12 24.33 -4.23 -9.63
N ALA A 13 25.14 -5.03 -10.31
CA ALA A 13 24.74 -6.31 -10.91
C ALA A 13 25.62 -7.50 -10.46
N GLY A 14 26.36 -7.36 -9.36
CA GLY A 14 27.17 -8.43 -8.80
C GLY A 14 26.34 -9.51 -8.09
N ASP A 15 26.98 -10.61 -7.70
CA ASP A 15 26.30 -11.78 -7.11
C ASP A 15 25.55 -11.47 -5.79
N SER A 16 25.95 -10.43 -5.05
CA SER A 16 25.26 -9.96 -3.84
C SER A 16 24.26 -8.82 -4.08
N SER A 17 24.13 -8.36 -5.33
CA SER A 17 23.23 -7.25 -5.68
C SER A 17 21.77 -7.62 -5.49
N TYR A 18 20.94 -6.62 -5.23
CA TYR A 18 19.49 -6.78 -5.17
C TYR A 18 18.89 -7.16 -6.51
N ALA A 19 19.49 -6.70 -7.62
CA ALA A 19 19.03 -7.04 -8.96
C ALA A 19 19.01 -8.57 -9.19
N VAL A 20 20.01 -9.29 -8.69
CA VAL A 20 20.13 -10.75 -8.82
C VAL A 20 19.34 -11.51 -7.72
N ASN A 21 19.21 -10.92 -6.52
CA ASN A 21 18.67 -11.61 -5.34
C ASN A 21 17.23 -11.22 -4.94
N SER A 22 16.47 -10.59 -5.84
CA SER A 22 15.11 -10.07 -5.57
C SER A 22 13.98 -10.96 -6.11
N LYS A 23 14.22 -12.27 -6.23
CA LYS A 23 13.27 -13.24 -6.80
C LYS A 23 11.97 -13.39 -5.97
N ILE A 24 12.04 -13.22 -4.65
CA ILE A 24 10.84 -13.22 -3.77
C ILE A 24 9.89 -12.08 -4.14
N GLN A 25 10.45 -10.91 -4.42
CA GLN A 25 9.73 -9.70 -4.80
C GLN A 25 9.18 -9.83 -6.22
N GLU A 26 9.96 -10.38 -7.16
CA GLU A 26 9.50 -10.72 -8.52
C GLU A 26 8.26 -11.63 -8.47
N LYS A 27 8.33 -12.74 -7.72
CA LYS A 27 7.20 -13.66 -7.54
C LYS A 27 5.98 -12.99 -6.91
N ALA A 28 6.18 -12.07 -5.98
CA ALA A 28 5.09 -11.32 -5.37
C ALA A 28 4.40 -10.40 -6.39
N ILE A 29 5.18 -9.68 -7.22
CA ILE A 29 4.66 -8.83 -8.30
C ILE A 29 3.87 -9.68 -9.30
N LEU A 30 4.42 -10.81 -9.73
CA LEU A 30 3.76 -11.73 -10.66
C LEU A 30 2.44 -12.27 -10.07
N LYS A 31 2.45 -12.68 -8.80
CA LYS A 31 1.26 -13.19 -8.11
C LYS A 31 0.14 -12.16 -8.02
N ILE A 32 0.46 -10.87 -7.97
CA ILE A 32 -0.54 -9.79 -7.96
C ILE A 32 -0.88 -9.23 -9.34
N THR A 33 -0.41 -9.84 -10.43
CA THR A 33 -0.73 -9.39 -11.79
C THR A 33 -2.24 -9.26 -12.06
N PRO A 34 -3.13 -10.19 -11.65
CA PRO A 34 -4.56 -10.04 -11.90
C PRO A 34 -5.17 -8.80 -11.24
N ILE A 35 -4.62 -8.41 -10.08
CA ILE A 35 -5.05 -7.28 -9.27
C ILE A 35 -4.59 -5.98 -9.92
N LEU A 36 -3.37 -5.99 -10.46
CA LEU A 36 -2.85 -4.90 -11.27
C LEU A 36 -3.69 -4.71 -12.55
N ASP A 37 -4.10 -5.79 -13.22
CA ASP A 37 -5.01 -5.75 -14.39
C ASP A 37 -6.35 -5.09 -14.03
N GLU A 38 -6.98 -5.51 -12.94
CA GLU A 38 -8.23 -4.92 -12.44
C GLU A 38 -8.10 -3.42 -12.19
N ALA A 39 -7.12 -3.01 -11.38
CA ALA A 39 -6.97 -1.61 -10.99
C ALA A 39 -6.61 -0.69 -12.16
N VAL A 40 -5.66 -1.10 -13.02
CA VAL A 40 -5.23 -0.31 -14.18
C VAL A 40 -6.35 -0.24 -15.22
N THR A 41 -7.07 -1.34 -15.44
CA THR A 41 -8.23 -1.37 -16.33
C THR A 41 -9.30 -0.40 -15.86
N GLU A 42 -9.62 -0.38 -14.56
CA GLU A 42 -10.62 0.51 -13.99
C GLU A 42 -10.19 1.98 -14.18
N VAL A 43 -8.97 2.34 -13.77
CA VAL A 43 -8.45 3.71 -13.96
C VAL A 43 -8.53 4.15 -15.42
N HIS A 44 -8.15 3.29 -16.37
CA HIS A 44 -8.22 3.61 -17.79
C HIS A 44 -9.66 3.82 -18.26
N LYS A 45 -10.59 2.94 -17.87
CA LYS A 45 -12.00 3.02 -18.26
C LYS A 45 -12.71 4.22 -17.66
N THR A 46 -12.45 4.53 -16.39
CA THR A 46 -13.07 5.66 -15.69
C THR A 46 -12.59 7.00 -16.23
N LEU A 47 -11.29 7.12 -16.50
CA LEU A 47 -10.67 8.42 -16.81
C LEU A 47 -10.48 8.68 -18.31
N LEU A 48 -10.39 7.63 -19.14
CA LEU A 48 -10.06 7.69 -20.57
C LEU A 48 -8.97 8.74 -20.88
N PRO A 49 -7.83 8.70 -20.17
CA PRO A 49 -6.86 9.79 -20.22
C PRO A 49 -6.17 9.84 -21.57
N LYS A 50 -5.79 11.05 -22.04
CA LYS A 50 -4.84 11.20 -23.15
C LYS A 50 -3.38 11.00 -22.70
N LYS A 51 -3.10 11.33 -21.44
CA LYS A 51 -1.80 11.12 -20.78
C LYS A 51 -2.03 10.38 -19.47
N MET A 52 -1.34 9.26 -19.26
CA MET A 52 -1.46 8.48 -18.02
C MET A 52 -0.15 8.53 -17.25
N VAL A 53 -0.20 9.09 -16.03
CA VAL A 53 0.94 9.16 -15.12
C VAL A 53 0.87 8.01 -14.13
N VAL A 54 1.92 7.20 -14.11
CA VAL A 54 2.07 6.04 -13.23
C VAL A 54 3.34 6.22 -12.41
N ALA A 55 3.29 5.93 -11.12
CA ALA A 55 4.46 6.01 -10.26
C ALA A 55 4.66 4.71 -9.47
N ASP A 56 5.87 4.16 -9.54
CA ASP A 56 6.33 3.02 -8.75
C ASP A 56 7.14 3.54 -7.55
N LEU A 57 6.58 3.40 -6.35
CA LEU A 57 7.12 3.98 -5.13
C LEU A 57 7.94 2.94 -4.36
N GLY A 58 9.25 3.19 -4.28
CA GLY A 58 10.27 2.27 -3.78
C GLY A 58 10.66 1.23 -4.84
N CYS A 59 11.09 1.72 -6.01
CA CYS A 59 11.40 0.91 -7.19
C CYS A 59 12.67 0.05 -7.06
N SER A 60 13.55 0.37 -6.10
CA SER A 60 14.89 -0.20 -5.96
C SER A 60 15.71 -0.05 -7.26
N SER A 61 16.72 -0.90 -7.48
CA SER A 61 17.70 -0.82 -8.57
C SER A 61 17.71 -2.04 -9.50
N GLY A 62 16.69 -2.91 -9.40
CA GLY A 62 16.65 -4.22 -10.07
C GLY A 62 15.57 -4.35 -11.16
N PRO A 63 15.48 -5.51 -11.84
CA PRO A 63 14.58 -5.73 -12.97
C PRO A 63 13.08 -5.67 -12.61
N ASN A 64 12.76 -5.80 -11.33
CA ASN A 64 11.39 -5.84 -10.82
C ASN A 64 10.57 -4.59 -11.14
N THR A 65 11.19 -3.41 -11.20
CA THR A 65 10.45 -2.18 -11.57
C THR A 65 9.99 -2.22 -13.03
N PHE A 66 10.83 -2.73 -13.94
CA PHE A 66 10.47 -2.90 -15.35
C PHE A 66 9.37 -3.94 -15.57
N LEU A 67 9.30 -4.96 -14.70
CA LEU A 67 8.20 -5.93 -14.71
C LEU A 67 6.85 -5.23 -14.46
N VAL A 68 6.79 -4.31 -13.50
CA VAL A 68 5.56 -3.53 -13.20
C VAL A 68 5.19 -2.66 -14.40
N LEU A 69 6.14 -1.89 -14.93
CA LEU A 69 5.94 -1.04 -16.12
C LEU A 69 5.39 -1.85 -17.30
N THR A 70 6.01 -2.99 -17.59
CA THR A 70 5.60 -3.91 -18.66
C THR A 70 4.16 -4.39 -18.47
N GLN A 71 3.80 -4.81 -17.26
CA GLN A 71 2.43 -5.27 -16.95
C GLN A 71 1.41 -4.15 -17.20
N VAL A 72 1.66 -2.95 -16.68
CA VAL A 72 0.76 -1.80 -16.87
C VAL A 72 0.58 -1.48 -18.35
N MET A 73 1.66 -1.41 -19.13
CA MET A 73 1.58 -1.15 -20.57
C MET A 73 0.79 -2.23 -21.31
N LYS A 74 0.97 -3.51 -20.95
CA LYS A 74 0.21 -4.63 -21.52
C LYS A 74 -1.28 -4.51 -21.27
N ILE A 75 -1.65 -4.16 -20.03
CA ILE A 75 -3.05 -3.95 -19.64
C ILE A 75 -3.66 -2.81 -20.46
N ILE A 76 -2.98 -1.66 -20.56
CA ILE A 76 -3.44 -0.52 -21.37
C ILE A 76 -3.56 -0.88 -22.84
N ALA A 77 -2.53 -1.49 -23.44
CA ALA A 77 -2.55 -1.92 -24.84
C ALA A 77 -3.72 -2.89 -25.13
N LYS A 78 -4.05 -3.77 -24.18
CA LYS A 78 -5.20 -4.68 -24.27
C LYS A 78 -6.52 -3.90 -24.19
N GLN A 79 -6.67 -2.99 -23.24
CA GLN A 79 -7.90 -2.19 -23.11
C GLN A 79 -8.14 -1.27 -24.31
N CYS A 80 -7.11 -0.60 -24.83
CA CYS A 80 -7.21 0.24 -26.01
C CYS A 80 -7.65 -0.56 -27.25
N ARG A 81 -7.13 -1.79 -27.43
CA ARG A 81 -7.60 -2.70 -28.49
C ARG A 81 -9.08 -3.03 -28.35
N LEU A 82 -9.51 -3.40 -27.15
CA LEU A 82 -10.89 -3.79 -26.88
C LEU A 82 -11.89 -2.65 -27.08
N LEU A 83 -11.47 -1.42 -26.78
CA LEU A 83 -12.31 -0.22 -26.87
C LEU A 83 -12.13 0.54 -28.20
N GLU A 84 -11.29 0.04 -29.11
CA GLU A 84 -10.90 0.70 -30.37
C GLU A 84 -10.37 2.14 -30.15
N LEU A 85 -9.63 2.33 -29.06
CA LEU A 85 -9.03 3.61 -28.68
C LEU A 85 -7.55 3.68 -29.04
N GLN A 86 -7.04 4.90 -29.22
CA GLN A 86 -5.61 5.15 -29.26
C GLN A 86 -5.03 5.06 -27.84
N PRO A 87 -3.84 4.47 -27.64
CA PRO A 87 -3.20 4.45 -26.34
C PRO A 87 -2.86 5.85 -25.82
N PRO A 88 -2.95 6.07 -24.50
CA PRO A 88 -2.43 7.29 -23.89
C PRO A 88 -0.91 7.37 -23.99
N GLU A 89 -0.37 8.59 -23.93
CA GLU A 89 1.04 8.80 -23.61
C GLU A 89 1.28 8.45 -22.14
N MET A 90 2.08 7.42 -21.89
CA MET A 90 2.40 6.96 -20.55
C MET A 90 3.63 7.65 -19.99
N GLN A 91 3.53 8.15 -18.76
CA GLN A 91 4.66 8.74 -18.04
C GLN A 91 4.88 7.95 -16.75
N PHE A 92 5.97 7.20 -16.71
CA PHE A 92 6.39 6.40 -15.56
C PHE A 92 7.40 7.17 -14.70
N PHE A 93 7.12 7.23 -13.41
CA PHE A 93 8.05 7.75 -12.41
C PHE A 93 8.52 6.61 -11.51
N LEU A 94 9.82 6.37 -11.52
CA LEU A 94 10.50 5.40 -10.66
C LEU A 94 10.99 6.16 -9.43
N ASN A 95 10.31 6.00 -8.30
CA ASN A 95 10.65 6.68 -7.06
C ASN A 95 11.42 5.75 -6.13
N ASP A 96 12.49 6.27 -5.52
CA ASP A 96 13.18 5.64 -4.41
C ASP A 96 13.95 6.70 -3.60
N LEU A 97 14.59 6.32 -2.50
CA LEU A 97 15.44 7.20 -1.72
C LEU A 97 16.66 7.66 -2.54
N PRO A 98 17.25 8.83 -2.22
CA PRO A 98 18.36 9.38 -3.00
C PRO A 98 19.61 8.49 -3.09
N GLY A 99 19.80 7.58 -2.13
CA GLY A 99 20.92 6.63 -2.13
C GLY A 99 20.73 5.40 -3.02
N ASN A 100 19.57 5.25 -3.66
CA ASN A 100 19.29 4.15 -4.58
C ASN A 100 20.15 4.23 -5.85
N ASP A 101 20.46 3.10 -6.45
CA ASP A 101 21.27 3.00 -7.67
C ASP A 101 20.42 3.23 -8.93
N PHE A 102 19.99 4.48 -9.11
CA PHE A 102 19.31 4.94 -10.32
C PHE A 102 20.17 4.77 -11.58
N ASN A 103 21.50 4.78 -11.45
CA ASN A 103 22.39 4.59 -12.59
C ASN A 103 22.21 3.20 -13.19
N ASN A 104 22.13 2.15 -12.36
CA ASN A 104 21.88 0.80 -12.84
C ASN A 104 20.50 0.67 -13.54
N ILE A 105 19.48 1.36 -13.03
CA ILE A 105 18.15 1.43 -13.67
C ILE A 105 18.27 2.07 -15.06
N PHE A 106 18.90 3.24 -15.15
CA PHE A 106 18.99 3.97 -16.41
C PHE A 106 19.87 3.26 -17.45
N GLN A 107 20.92 2.56 -17.02
CA GLN A 107 21.72 1.69 -17.90
C GLN A 107 20.91 0.51 -18.43
N SER A 108 19.91 0.04 -17.68
CA SER A 108 19.05 -1.09 -18.08
C SER A 108 17.86 -0.68 -18.97
N LEU A 109 17.64 0.64 -19.19
CA LEU A 109 16.51 1.13 -19.99
C LEU A 109 16.56 0.66 -21.45
N ASP A 110 17.74 0.65 -22.09
CA ASP A 110 17.85 0.24 -23.49
C ASP A 110 17.40 -1.22 -23.69
N TYR A 111 17.78 -2.11 -22.77
CA TYR A 111 17.34 -3.50 -22.78
C TYR A 111 15.84 -3.63 -22.57
N PHE A 112 15.28 -2.85 -21.65
CA PHE A 112 13.83 -2.79 -21.44
C PHE A 112 13.09 -2.32 -22.70
N GLU A 113 13.54 -1.25 -23.35
CA GLU A 113 12.95 -0.71 -24.59
C GLU A 113 13.00 -1.72 -25.75
N GLU A 114 14.10 -2.48 -25.87
CA GLU A 114 14.19 -3.56 -26.86
C GLU A 114 13.22 -4.70 -26.55
N SER A 115 13.09 -5.07 -25.28
CA SER A 115 12.14 -6.12 -24.84
C SER A 115 10.68 -5.74 -25.16
N VAL A 116 10.32 -4.46 -25.04
CA VAL A 116 8.98 -3.95 -25.36
C VAL A 116 8.73 -3.95 -26.87
N LYS A 117 9.74 -3.60 -27.68
CA LYS A 117 9.62 -3.54 -29.16
C LYS A 117 9.53 -4.91 -29.83
N THR A 118 10.19 -5.92 -29.26
CA THR A 118 10.26 -7.27 -29.84
C THR A 118 8.99 -8.10 -29.61
N GLU A 119 8.06 -7.61 -28.76
CA GLU A 119 6.81 -8.30 -28.45
C GLU A 119 5.82 -8.21 -29.63
N LYS A 120 5.74 -9.29 -30.41
CA LYS A 120 4.90 -9.38 -31.61
C LYS A 120 3.41 -9.16 -31.29
N GLY A 121 2.78 -8.20 -31.97
CA GLY A 121 1.32 -7.98 -31.92
C GLY A 121 0.79 -7.14 -30.76
N ALA A 122 1.68 -6.54 -29.96
CA ALA A 122 1.30 -5.52 -28.99
C ALA A 122 1.11 -4.15 -29.69
N ILE A 123 0.09 -3.39 -29.29
CA ILE A 123 0.05 -1.97 -29.63
C ILE A 123 1.24 -1.31 -28.92
N CYS A 124 2.07 -0.58 -29.67
CA CYS A 124 3.12 0.24 -29.08
C CYS A 124 2.45 1.36 -28.27
N VAL A 125 2.57 1.28 -26.94
CA VAL A 125 2.11 2.33 -26.03
C VAL A 125 3.24 3.36 -25.91
N PRO A 126 3.05 4.61 -26.35
CA PRO A 126 4.07 5.64 -26.18
C PRO A 126 4.36 5.82 -24.69
N HIS A 127 5.63 5.75 -24.29
CA HIS A 127 5.99 5.82 -22.89
C HIS A 127 7.28 6.59 -22.63
N PHE A 128 7.37 7.16 -21.43
CA PHE A 128 8.51 7.93 -20.94
C PHE A 128 8.81 7.50 -19.51
N VAL A 129 10.07 7.20 -19.22
CA VAL A 129 10.51 6.78 -17.88
C VAL A 129 11.38 7.87 -17.26
N ALA A 130 11.10 8.25 -16.01
CA ALA A 130 11.88 9.21 -15.24
C ALA A 130 12.17 8.69 -13.84
N GLY A 131 13.37 8.96 -13.32
CA GLY A 131 13.68 8.74 -11.91
C GLY A 131 13.23 9.91 -11.04
N LEU A 132 12.74 9.60 -9.83
CA LEU A 132 12.24 10.58 -8.86
C LEU A 132 12.84 10.30 -7.47
N PRO A 133 14.05 10.79 -7.17
CA PRO A 133 14.69 10.56 -5.88
C PRO A 133 13.99 11.34 -4.77
N GLY A 134 13.59 10.65 -3.70
CA GLY A 134 12.96 11.25 -2.54
C GLY A 134 12.16 10.24 -1.72
N SER A 135 12.00 10.53 -0.43
CA SER A 135 11.12 9.73 0.44
C SER A 135 9.66 9.89 0.03
N PHE A 136 8.96 8.77 -0.14
CA PHE A 136 7.51 8.73 -0.24
C PHE A 136 6.76 9.16 1.04
N TYR A 137 7.45 9.45 2.14
CA TYR A 137 6.86 10.15 3.30
C TYR A 137 6.93 11.68 3.16
N LYS A 138 7.23 12.17 1.96
CA LYS A 138 7.17 13.57 1.53
C LYS A 138 6.29 13.71 0.28
N ARG A 139 5.94 14.96 -0.05
CA ARG A 139 5.33 15.28 -1.35
C ARG A 139 6.34 14.98 -2.46
N LEU A 140 5.92 14.18 -3.43
CA LEU A 140 6.71 13.79 -4.60
C LEU A 140 6.15 14.40 -5.88
N PHE A 141 4.84 14.64 -5.91
CA PHE A 141 4.13 15.10 -7.10
C PHE A 141 3.31 16.36 -6.81
N PRO A 142 3.04 17.18 -7.84
CA PRO A 142 1.97 18.17 -7.81
C PRO A 142 0.62 17.54 -7.41
N SER A 143 -0.31 18.37 -6.95
CA SER A 143 -1.61 17.87 -6.54
C SER A 143 -2.39 17.38 -7.77
N GLN A 144 -3.09 16.26 -7.65
CA GLN A 144 -3.94 15.68 -8.70
C GLN A 144 -3.21 15.50 -10.05
N SER A 145 -1.99 14.97 -10.02
CA SER A 145 -1.20 14.74 -11.24
C SER A 145 -0.90 13.27 -11.54
N VAL A 146 -1.16 12.36 -10.59
CA VAL A 146 -0.88 10.92 -10.74
C VAL A 146 -2.18 10.15 -10.92
N HIS A 147 -2.21 9.23 -11.89
CA HIS A 147 -3.39 8.42 -12.19
C HIS A 147 -3.36 7.08 -11.44
N PHE A 148 -2.15 6.52 -11.30
CA PHE A 148 -1.96 5.23 -10.67
C PHE A 148 -0.66 5.19 -9.86
N PHE A 149 -0.76 4.79 -8.59
CA PHE A 149 0.42 4.46 -7.78
C PHE A 149 0.55 2.95 -7.61
N HIS A 150 1.77 2.46 -7.77
CA HIS A 150 2.18 1.12 -7.38
C HIS A 150 3.23 1.23 -6.28
N SER A 151 3.23 0.31 -5.32
CA SER A 151 4.34 0.13 -4.39
C SER A 151 4.39 -1.33 -3.96
N SER A 152 5.56 -1.96 -4.08
CA SER A 152 5.76 -3.35 -3.69
C SER A 152 7.02 -3.47 -2.84
N TYR A 153 6.90 -4.05 -1.65
CA TYR A 153 8.01 -4.29 -0.72
C TYR A 153 8.72 -3.05 -0.17
N SER A 154 8.00 -1.92 -0.09
CA SER A 154 8.60 -0.65 0.33
C SER A 154 7.98 -0.08 1.61
N LEU A 155 6.67 -0.26 1.81
CA LEU A 155 5.92 0.38 2.91
C LEU A 155 6.18 -0.20 4.31
N MET A 156 6.86 -1.33 4.42
CA MET A 156 7.33 -1.83 5.71
C MET A 156 8.57 -1.09 6.21
N TRP A 157 9.25 -0.30 5.37
CA TRP A 157 10.33 0.58 5.78
C TRP A 157 9.75 1.89 6.31
N ILE A 158 9.77 2.06 7.63
CA ILE A 158 9.28 3.26 8.31
C ILE A 158 10.28 4.42 8.19
N SER A 159 9.79 5.65 8.36
CA SER A 159 10.55 6.87 8.04
C SER A 159 11.80 7.06 8.90
N GLN A 160 11.78 6.50 10.11
CA GLN A 160 12.87 6.55 11.08
C GLN A 160 12.78 5.38 12.04
N VAL A 161 13.89 5.11 12.75
CA VAL A 161 13.85 4.28 13.95
C VAL A 161 12.89 4.94 14.96
N PRO A 162 11.97 4.21 15.60
CA PRO A 162 11.02 4.80 16.53
C PRO A 162 11.70 5.65 17.60
N GLU A 163 11.18 6.87 17.80
CA GLU A 163 11.66 7.76 18.84
C GLU A 163 11.57 7.09 20.22
N GLY A 164 12.62 7.21 21.02
CA GLY A 164 12.72 6.52 22.31
C GLY A 164 13.39 5.14 22.25
N LEU A 165 13.70 4.62 21.05
CA LEU A 165 14.62 3.47 20.89
C LEU A 165 16.07 3.90 20.63
N GLU A 166 16.31 5.17 20.30
CA GLU A 166 17.65 5.70 20.13
C GLU A 166 18.39 5.75 21.49
N SER A 167 19.64 5.26 21.52
CA SER A 167 20.49 5.36 22.71
C SER A 167 21.13 6.75 22.73
N ASN A 168 20.51 7.67 23.48
CA ASN A 168 20.88 9.09 23.48
C ASN A 168 22.03 9.42 24.46
N GLY A 169 22.99 8.52 24.67
CA GLY A 169 24.19 8.81 25.46
C GLY A 169 24.76 7.62 26.22
N GLU A 170 25.92 7.83 26.85
CA GLU A 170 26.73 6.79 27.53
C GLU A 170 26.04 6.13 28.73
N LEU A 171 24.96 6.71 29.26
CA LEU A 171 24.24 6.22 30.44
C LEU A 171 22.90 5.53 30.15
N HIS A 172 22.41 5.53 28.90
CA HIS A 172 21.09 4.98 28.57
C HIS A 172 21.18 3.54 28.05
N VAL A 173 20.70 2.60 28.86
CA VAL A 173 20.48 1.20 28.45
C VAL A 173 19.52 1.17 27.27
N SER A 174 19.91 0.51 26.18
CA SER A 174 19.02 0.32 25.03
C SER A 174 17.74 -0.41 25.45
N PRO A 175 16.55 0.13 25.15
CA PRO A 175 15.29 -0.50 25.49
C PRO A 175 15.04 -1.81 24.70
N ASN A 176 15.80 -2.08 23.64
CA ASN A 176 15.70 -3.30 22.84
C ASN A 176 16.99 -4.13 22.86
N LYS A 177 17.59 -4.26 24.05
CA LYS A 177 18.89 -4.93 24.23
C LYS A 177 18.98 -6.27 23.49
N GLY A 178 20.06 -6.50 22.77
CA GLY A 178 20.36 -7.73 22.05
C GLY A 178 19.46 -8.05 20.86
N ASN A 179 18.55 -7.16 20.47
CA ASN A 179 17.64 -7.35 19.35
C ASN A 179 17.73 -6.19 18.36
N ILE A 180 17.63 -6.49 17.06
CA ILE A 180 17.62 -5.46 16.01
C ILE A 180 16.22 -5.02 15.60
N TYR A 181 15.19 -5.73 16.07
CA TYR A 181 13.77 -5.49 15.82
C TYR A 181 12.95 -6.04 17.00
N ILE A 182 11.63 -6.08 16.90
CA ILE A 182 10.74 -6.74 17.87
C ILE A 182 11.03 -8.25 17.88
N GLY A 183 11.62 -8.72 18.97
CA GLY A 183 11.89 -10.13 19.25
C GLY A 183 11.22 -10.61 20.54
N LYS A 184 11.37 -11.89 20.86
CA LYS A 184 10.72 -12.54 22.02
C LYS A 184 11.03 -11.86 23.36
N ALA A 185 12.23 -11.29 23.48
CA ALA A 185 12.70 -10.62 24.68
C ALA A 185 12.42 -9.10 24.69
N SER A 186 11.86 -8.55 23.62
CA SER A 186 11.60 -7.11 23.53
C SER A 186 10.53 -6.68 24.55
N PRO A 187 10.75 -5.60 25.31
CA PRO A 187 9.73 -5.06 26.20
C PRO A 187 8.48 -4.58 25.45
N PRO A 188 7.28 -4.58 26.09
CA PRO A 188 6.05 -4.07 25.48
C PRO A 188 6.13 -2.62 25.00
N LEU A 189 7.01 -1.80 25.58
CA LEU A 189 7.26 -0.44 25.12
C LEU A 189 7.81 -0.43 23.69
N VAL A 190 8.72 -1.34 23.34
CA VAL A 190 9.33 -1.41 22.00
C VAL A 190 8.26 -1.64 20.94
N VAL A 191 7.35 -2.59 21.18
CA VAL A 191 6.19 -2.86 20.32
C VAL A 191 5.34 -1.62 20.09
N LYS A 192 4.99 -0.91 21.16
CA LYS A 192 4.16 0.31 21.09
C LYS A 192 4.84 1.42 20.29
N LEU A 193 6.15 1.59 20.43
CA LEU A 193 6.90 2.61 19.70
C LEU A 193 6.92 2.32 18.19
N TYR A 194 7.17 1.07 17.81
CA TYR A 194 7.09 0.64 16.40
C TYR A 194 5.67 0.79 15.82
N GLN A 195 4.63 0.38 16.56
CA GLN A 195 3.23 0.56 16.16
C GLN A 195 2.89 2.04 15.95
N ALA A 196 3.29 2.91 16.88
CA ALA A 196 3.04 4.34 16.79
C ALA A 196 3.77 4.97 15.59
N GLN A 197 5.02 4.57 15.34
CA GLN A 197 5.79 5.05 14.19
C GLN A 197 5.14 4.63 12.87
N PHE A 198 4.78 3.36 12.72
CA PHE A 198 4.06 2.87 11.54
C PHE A 198 2.73 3.59 11.32
N ASN A 199 1.92 3.77 12.37
CA ASN A 199 0.64 4.46 12.25
C ASN A 199 0.81 5.89 11.73
N ARG A 200 1.79 6.64 12.26
CA ARG A 200 2.13 7.99 11.78
C ARG A 200 2.57 7.99 10.32
N ASP A 201 3.51 7.13 9.98
CA ASP A 201 4.11 7.08 8.65
C ASP A 201 3.11 6.64 7.59
N PHE A 202 2.34 5.58 7.86
CA PHE A 202 1.35 5.09 6.91
C PHE A 202 0.18 6.06 6.75
N SER A 203 -0.27 6.70 7.84
CA SER A 203 -1.26 7.79 7.76
C SER A 203 -0.75 8.96 6.91
N LEU A 204 0.51 9.37 7.10
CA LEU A 204 1.13 10.45 6.33
C LEU A 204 1.25 10.07 4.86
N PHE A 205 1.71 8.86 4.55
CA PHE A 205 1.78 8.33 3.19
C PHE A 205 0.42 8.42 2.51
N LEU A 206 -0.66 7.92 3.14
CA LEU A 206 -2.01 7.96 2.59
C LEU A 206 -2.46 9.39 2.30
N LYS A 207 -2.27 10.34 3.23
CA LYS A 207 -2.60 11.76 3.02
C LYS A 207 -1.87 12.37 1.83
N LEU A 208 -0.57 12.09 1.71
CA LEU A 208 0.26 12.62 0.62
C LEU A 208 -0.19 12.06 -0.73
N ARG A 209 -0.37 10.73 -0.82
CA ARG A 209 -0.82 10.08 -2.06
C ARG A 209 -2.23 10.48 -2.44
N PHE A 210 -3.12 10.67 -1.46
CA PHE A 210 -4.46 11.18 -1.71
C PHE A 210 -4.41 12.53 -2.41
N ASN A 211 -3.58 13.46 -1.94
CA ASN A 211 -3.45 14.80 -2.55
C ASN A 211 -2.87 14.76 -3.98
N GLU A 212 -1.99 13.80 -4.26
CA GLU A 212 -1.29 13.67 -5.54
C GLU A 212 -2.11 12.90 -6.59
N LEU A 213 -3.02 12.02 -6.17
CA LEU A 213 -3.92 11.29 -7.06
C LEU A 213 -4.98 12.20 -7.69
N VAL A 214 -5.22 12.00 -8.99
CA VAL A 214 -6.40 12.54 -9.68
C VAL A 214 -7.69 11.95 -9.10
N PRO A 215 -8.83 12.65 -9.18
CA PRO A 215 -10.13 12.04 -8.94
C PRO A 215 -10.33 10.81 -9.84
N GLY A 216 -10.73 9.67 -9.25
CA GLY A 216 -10.84 8.38 -9.96
C GLY A 216 -9.52 7.63 -10.17
N GLY A 217 -8.40 8.14 -9.67
CA GLY A 217 -7.14 7.42 -9.63
C GLY A 217 -7.11 6.36 -8.53
N GLN A 218 -6.26 5.34 -8.71
CA GLN A 218 -6.15 4.20 -7.79
C GLN A 218 -4.71 3.94 -7.34
N MET A 219 -4.56 3.14 -6.28
CA MET A 219 -3.26 2.62 -5.86
C MET A 219 -3.31 1.10 -5.65
N VAL A 220 -2.22 0.43 -6.00
CA VAL A 220 -1.96 -0.97 -5.60
C VAL A 220 -0.74 -0.98 -4.69
N LEU A 221 -0.93 -1.43 -3.45
CA LEU A 221 0.12 -1.54 -2.46
C LEU A 221 0.34 -3.01 -2.10
N ALA A 222 1.59 -3.46 -2.06
CA ALA A 222 1.98 -4.76 -1.56
C ALA A 222 3.17 -4.62 -0.59
N PHE A 223 3.06 -5.15 0.61
CA PHE A 223 4.11 -5.04 1.63
C PHE A 223 4.10 -6.23 2.59
N LEU A 224 5.22 -6.44 3.29
CA LEU A 224 5.30 -7.48 4.30
C LEU A 224 4.34 -7.19 5.45
N GLY A 225 3.58 -8.20 5.83
CA GLY A 225 2.67 -8.15 6.97
C GLY A 225 2.97 -9.26 7.96
N ARG A 226 2.06 -9.45 8.90
CA ARG A 226 2.08 -10.60 9.81
C ARG A 226 0.72 -11.25 9.91
N LYS A 227 0.71 -12.58 9.93
CA LYS A 227 -0.51 -13.40 10.07
C LYS A 227 -0.85 -13.63 11.54
N ILE A 228 0.18 -13.92 12.33
CA ILE A 228 0.03 -14.15 13.77
C ILE A 228 -0.19 -12.82 14.48
N LYS A 229 -1.30 -12.71 15.23
CA LYS A 229 -1.62 -11.50 16.02
C LYS A 229 -0.55 -11.20 17.07
N ASN A 230 0.09 -12.24 17.60
CA ASN A 230 1.23 -12.11 18.52
C ASN A 230 2.48 -11.64 17.76
N ILE A 231 2.87 -10.39 17.99
CA ILE A 231 4.01 -9.73 17.34
C ILE A 231 5.38 -10.23 17.82
N TYR A 232 5.46 -10.95 18.94
CA TYR A 232 6.73 -11.44 19.50
C TYR A 232 7.20 -12.75 18.88
N ASN A 233 6.28 -13.55 18.34
CA ASN A 233 6.51 -14.92 17.88
C ASN A 233 6.05 -15.13 16.43
N GLY A 234 6.13 -14.09 15.60
CA GLY A 234 5.74 -14.14 14.19
C GLY A 234 6.89 -14.54 13.25
N GLU A 235 6.54 -14.76 11.99
CA GLU A 235 7.45 -15.16 10.91
C GLU A 235 8.62 -14.16 10.75
N LEU A 236 8.32 -12.86 10.86
CA LEU A 236 9.31 -11.79 10.77
C LEU A 236 10.12 -11.59 12.05
N SER A 237 9.55 -11.92 13.22
CA SER A 237 10.30 -11.95 14.48
C SER A 237 11.36 -13.05 14.44
N SER A 238 11.04 -14.21 13.85
CA SER A 238 12.01 -15.29 13.59
C SER A 238 13.10 -14.85 12.62
N LEU A 239 12.73 -14.22 11.49
CA LEU A 239 13.68 -13.69 10.51
C LEU A 239 14.72 -12.76 11.16
N TRP A 240 14.27 -11.68 11.79
CA TRP A 240 15.15 -10.68 12.40
C TRP A 240 15.83 -11.20 13.67
N GLY A 241 15.22 -12.18 14.34
CA GLY A 241 15.83 -12.93 15.44
C GLY A 241 17.08 -13.68 14.98
N LEU A 242 17.03 -14.39 13.86
CA LEU A 242 18.20 -15.12 13.31
C LEU A 242 19.34 -14.18 12.90
N VAL A 243 19.03 -12.98 12.40
CA VAL A 243 20.05 -11.93 12.16
C VAL A 243 20.64 -11.43 13.49
N SER A 244 19.79 -11.18 14.49
CA SER A 244 20.23 -10.76 15.83
C SER A 244 21.11 -11.81 16.50
N GLU A 245 20.77 -13.10 16.40
CA GLU A 245 21.57 -14.22 16.90
C GLU A 245 22.94 -14.29 16.21
N SER A 246 22.99 -14.03 14.91
CA SER A 246 24.23 -13.99 14.14
C SER A 246 25.14 -12.86 14.64
N LEU A 247 24.61 -11.64 14.79
CA LEU A 247 25.33 -10.51 15.37
C LEU A 247 25.77 -10.78 16.81
N HIS A 248 24.91 -11.38 17.63
CA HIS A 248 25.23 -11.71 19.02
C HIS A 248 26.39 -12.70 19.12
N SER A 249 26.45 -13.71 18.24
CA SER A 249 27.60 -14.62 18.20
C SER A 249 28.91 -13.89 17.89
N MET A 250 28.88 -12.88 17.02
CA MET A 250 30.03 -12.04 16.71
C MET A 250 30.41 -11.11 17.88
N VAL A 251 29.45 -10.73 18.72
CA VAL A 251 29.72 -10.02 19.98
C VAL A 251 30.46 -10.92 20.97
N LEU A 252 30.02 -12.18 21.13
CA LEU A 252 30.68 -13.15 22.02
C LEU A 252 32.13 -13.43 21.62
N GLU A 253 32.44 -13.36 20.32
CA GLU A 253 33.80 -13.52 19.78
C GLU A 253 34.61 -12.22 19.75
N GLY A 254 34.03 -11.09 20.17
CA GLY A 254 34.71 -9.79 20.18
C GLY A 254 34.89 -9.13 18.79
N ILE A 255 34.22 -9.65 17.75
CA ILE A 255 34.23 -9.08 16.40
C ILE A 255 33.35 -7.82 16.33
N VAL A 256 32.24 -7.82 17.09
CA VAL A 256 31.30 -6.70 17.18
C VAL A 256 31.21 -6.23 18.63
N GLU A 257 31.20 -4.92 18.86
CA GLU A 257 30.96 -4.36 20.18
C GLU A 257 29.49 -4.55 20.60
N GLU A 258 29.23 -5.05 21.82
CA GLU A 258 27.86 -5.24 22.34
C GLU A 258 27.04 -3.94 22.26
N LYS A 259 27.66 -2.79 22.54
CA LYS A 259 27.02 -1.47 22.43
C LYS A 259 26.54 -1.14 21.01
N LYS A 260 27.25 -1.60 19.98
CA LYS A 260 26.83 -1.39 18.58
C LYS A 260 25.61 -2.25 18.24
N LEU A 261 25.56 -3.49 18.73
CA LEU A 261 24.37 -4.33 18.59
C LEU A 261 23.17 -3.70 19.31
N ASP A 262 23.35 -3.31 20.58
CA ASP A 262 22.28 -2.77 21.40
C ASP A 262 21.70 -1.45 20.86
N SER A 263 22.50 -0.63 20.18
CA SER A 263 22.04 0.62 19.57
C SER A 263 21.45 0.46 18.17
N PHE A 264 21.55 -0.72 17.56
CA PHE A 264 21.06 -0.97 16.21
C PHE A 264 19.61 -1.44 16.23
N ASN A 265 18.68 -0.61 15.75
CA ASN A 265 17.29 -0.97 15.55
C ASN A 265 16.90 -0.72 14.08
N LEU A 266 16.22 -1.67 13.47
CA LEU A 266 15.77 -1.58 12.09
C LEU A 266 14.60 -0.59 11.98
N PRO A 267 14.62 0.34 11.01
CA PRO A 267 13.49 1.20 10.67
C PRO A 267 12.50 0.38 9.82
N PHE A 268 11.97 -0.69 10.41
CA PHE A 268 11.13 -1.67 9.75
C PHE A 268 9.92 -1.96 10.62
N TYR A 269 8.73 -2.08 10.03
CA TYR A 269 7.55 -2.58 10.72
C TYR A 269 6.62 -3.31 9.75
N ALA A 270 6.22 -4.52 10.13
CA ALA A 270 5.24 -5.30 9.39
C ALA A 270 3.91 -5.37 10.15
N PRO A 271 2.87 -4.67 9.68
CA PRO A 271 1.58 -4.61 10.36
C PRO A 271 0.79 -5.92 10.21
N SER A 272 -0.17 -6.15 11.10
CA SER A 272 -1.23 -7.11 10.80
C SER A 272 -2.20 -6.52 9.76
N MET A 273 -3.03 -7.37 9.15
CA MET A 273 -4.05 -6.88 8.22
C MET A 273 -5.05 -5.95 8.93
N GLU A 274 -5.38 -6.23 10.19
CA GLU A 274 -6.24 -5.38 11.02
C GLU A 274 -5.62 -4.01 11.28
N GLU A 275 -4.36 -3.95 11.71
CA GLU A 275 -3.67 -2.67 11.95
C GLU A 275 -3.60 -1.81 10.68
N ALA A 276 -3.31 -2.43 9.53
CA ALA A 276 -3.30 -1.71 8.27
C ALA A 276 -4.70 -1.16 7.94
N LYS A 277 -5.75 -1.99 8.06
CA LYS A 277 -7.16 -1.57 7.84
C LYS A 277 -7.58 -0.46 8.79
N GLU A 278 -7.20 -0.54 10.06
CA GLU A 278 -7.50 0.49 11.06
C GLU A 278 -6.92 1.85 10.66
N VAL A 279 -5.65 1.89 10.22
CA VAL A 279 -5.02 3.12 9.74
C VAL A 279 -5.75 3.67 8.51
N ILE A 280 -6.03 2.82 7.51
CA ILE A 280 -6.70 3.24 6.27
C ILE A 280 -8.10 3.81 6.57
N ASN A 281 -8.91 3.08 7.33
CA ASN A 281 -10.27 3.47 7.67
C ASN A 281 -10.30 4.73 8.54
N ALA A 282 -9.35 4.88 9.46
CA ALA A 282 -9.25 6.08 10.30
C ALA A 282 -8.94 7.36 9.49
N GLN A 283 -8.28 7.24 8.33
CA GLN A 283 -8.07 8.39 7.45
C GLN A 283 -9.34 8.78 6.68
N GLY A 284 -10.19 7.82 6.32
CA GLY A 284 -11.41 8.08 5.52
C GLY A 284 -11.15 8.60 4.10
N LEU A 285 -9.90 8.51 3.61
CA LEU A 285 -9.45 9.06 2.33
C LEU A 285 -9.59 8.08 1.15
N PHE A 286 -9.62 6.78 1.44
CA PHE A 286 -9.62 5.73 0.43
C PHE A 286 -10.64 4.64 0.76
N ASP A 287 -11.29 4.16 -0.30
CA ASP A 287 -12.11 2.97 -0.27
C ASP A 287 -11.21 1.77 -0.56
N ILE A 288 -11.26 0.77 0.32
CA ILE A 288 -10.56 -0.50 0.11
C ILE A 288 -11.41 -1.32 -0.85
N ILE A 289 -11.01 -1.39 -2.12
CA ILE A 289 -11.69 -2.24 -3.12
C ILE A 289 -11.45 -3.70 -2.76
N HIS A 290 -10.18 -4.04 -2.50
CA HIS A 290 -9.79 -5.38 -2.11
C HIS A 290 -8.55 -5.34 -1.23
N MET A 291 -8.48 -6.23 -0.25
CA MET A 291 -7.30 -6.40 0.59
C MET A 291 -7.20 -7.84 1.06
N GLN A 292 -6.06 -8.47 0.78
CA GLN A 292 -5.82 -9.88 1.10
C GLN A 292 -4.37 -10.09 1.55
N MET A 293 -4.15 -11.28 2.11
CA MET A 293 -2.85 -11.75 2.52
C MET A 293 -2.50 -13.03 1.78
N PHE A 294 -1.26 -13.16 1.34
CA PHE A 294 -0.72 -14.43 0.87
C PHE A 294 0.68 -14.66 1.42
N GLU A 295 1.10 -15.92 1.40
CA GLU A 295 2.39 -16.35 1.92
C GLU A 295 3.28 -16.83 0.75
N SER A 296 4.60 -16.74 0.93
CA SER A 296 5.57 -17.45 0.09
C SER A 296 6.66 -18.07 0.95
N ASN A 297 7.30 -19.12 0.47
CA ASN A 297 8.45 -19.71 1.13
C ASN A 297 9.60 -18.70 1.29
N TRP A 298 10.45 -18.93 2.28
CA TRP A 298 11.68 -18.16 2.48
C TRP A 298 12.67 -18.38 1.35
N ASP A 299 12.90 -19.63 0.92
CA ASP A 299 13.74 -19.89 -0.24
C ASP A 299 13.07 -19.31 -1.50
N PRO A 300 13.70 -18.35 -2.20
CA PRO A 300 13.18 -17.78 -3.43
C PRO A 300 12.94 -18.81 -4.55
N TYR A 301 13.56 -19.98 -4.49
CA TYR A 301 13.47 -21.04 -5.50
C TYR A 301 12.58 -22.21 -5.08
N ASP A 302 12.05 -22.20 -3.86
CA ASP A 302 11.10 -23.21 -3.38
C ASP A 302 9.65 -22.77 -3.63
N ASP A 303 8.99 -23.41 -4.59
CA ASP A 303 7.55 -23.24 -4.86
C ASP A 303 6.70 -24.40 -4.33
N SER A 304 7.30 -25.34 -3.57
CA SER A 304 6.57 -26.48 -3.01
C SER A 304 5.66 -26.03 -1.86
N ASP A 305 4.49 -26.68 -1.80
CA ASP A 305 3.55 -26.54 -0.68
C ASP A 305 3.82 -27.53 0.46
N ASP A 306 4.85 -28.36 0.34
CA ASP A 306 5.27 -29.31 1.37
C ASP A 306 5.63 -28.60 2.67
N ASP A 307 5.43 -29.26 3.82
CA ASP A 307 5.72 -28.69 5.14
C ASP A 307 7.20 -28.81 5.57
N PHE A 308 8.05 -29.41 4.73
CA PHE A 308 9.47 -29.64 5.01
C PHE A 308 10.36 -29.07 3.90
N VAL A 309 11.63 -28.88 4.22
CA VAL A 309 12.65 -28.39 3.29
C VAL A 309 13.67 -29.50 3.02
N ILE A 310 13.78 -29.93 1.76
CA ILE A 310 14.69 -31.01 1.35
C ILE A 310 16.15 -30.57 1.53
N ASP A 311 16.53 -29.50 0.83
CA ASP A 311 17.88 -28.93 0.93
C ASP A 311 17.87 -27.66 1.76
N HIS A 312 17.79 -27.84 3.07
CA HIS A 312 17.76 -26.76 4.05
C HIS A 312 19.05 -25.93 4.07
N VAL A 313 20.20 -26.51 3.67
CA VAL A 313 21.47 -25.80 3.58
C VAL A 313 21.44 -24.83 2.40
N GLN A 314 21.09 -25.31 1.21
CA GLN A 314 20.96 -24.46 0.02
C GLN A 314 19.85 -23.42 0.19
N SER A 315 18.71 -23.81 0.77
CA SER A 315 17.61 -22.89 1.09
C SER A 315 18.06 -21.78 2.05
N GLY A 316 18.87 -22.13 3.05
CA GLY A 316 19.47 -21.18 3.97
C GLY A 316 20.40 -20.19 3.26
N ALA A 317 21.23 -20.66 2.33
CA ALA A 317 22.11 -19.82 1.54
C ALA A 317 21.32 -18.89 0.58
N ASN A 318 20.33 -19.42 -0.14
CA ASN A 318 19.49 -18.65 -1.05
C ASN A 318 18.77 -17.51 -0.33
N PHE A 319 18.17 -17.82 0.83
CA PHE A 319 17.48 -16.82 1.62
C PHE A 319 18.43 -15.81 2.28
N ALA A 320 19.61 -16.27 2.75
CA ALA A 320 20.64 -15.37 3.26
C ALA A 320 21.11 -14.36 2.24
N MET A 321 21.29 -14.75 0.98
CA MET A 321 21.64 -13.84 -0.11
C MET A 321 20.53 -12.82 -0.41
N CYS A 322 19.27 -13.24 -0.37
CA CYS A 322 18.13 -12.33 -0.49
C CYS A 322 18.17 -11.25 0.61
N ILE A 323 18.30 -11.66 1.87
CA ILE A 323 18.33 -10.72 3.00
C ILE A 323 19.62 -9.87 3.00
N ARG A 324 20.76 -10.43 2.59
CA ARG A 324 22.02 -9.69 2.39
C ARG A 324 21.82 -8.52 1.44
N SER A 325 21.22 -8.78 0.28
CA SER A 325 20.98 -7.73 -0.73
C SER A 325 20.08 -6.59 -0.26
N VAL A 326 19.35 -6.80 0.84
CA VAL A 326 18.45 -5.82 1.47
C VAL A 326 19.13 -5.08 2.63
N LEU A 327 19.93 -5.80 3.45
CA LEU A 327 20.48 -5.27 4.70
C LEU A 327 21.96 -4.84 4.61
N GLU A 328 22.71 -5.28 3.61
CA GLU A 328 24.15 -5.01 3.52
C GLU A 328 24.50 -3.52 3.64
N PRO A 329 23.80 -2.58 2.97
CA PRO A 329 24.11 -1.15 3.13
C PRO A 329 23.90 -0.61 4.55
N ILE A 330 22.77 -0.96 5.18
CA ILE A 330 22.45 -0.46 6.51
C ILE A 330 23.34 -1.10 7.58
N ILE A 331 23.67 -2.38 7.44
CA ILE A 331 24.63 -3.09 8.30
C ILE A 331 26.03 -2.51 8.13
N GLY A 332 26.50 -2.35 6.89
CA GLY A 332 27.82 -1.80 6.59
C GLY A 332 27.99 -0.37 7.13
N SER A 333 26.93 0.45 7.09
CA SER A 333 26.95 1.80 7.63
C SER A 333 27.08 1.89 9.15
N HIS A 334 26.53 0.91 9.89
CA HIS A 334 26.49 0.93 11.36
C HIS A 334 27.63 0.12 11.98
N PHE A 335 27.89 -1.07 11.45
CA PHE A 335 28.89 -2.00 11.99
C PHE A 335 30.23 -1.98 11.24
N GLY A 336 30.25 -1.44 10.01
CA GLY A 336 31.38 -1.51 9.10
C GLY A 336 31.26 -2.68 8.11
N SER A 337 31.69 -2.47 6.87
CA SER A 337 31.55 -3.46 5.79
C SER A 337 32.36 -4.74 6.02
N SER A 338 33.38 -4.72 6.88
CA SER A 338 34.25 -5.87 7.14
C SER A 338 33.53 -7.04 7.83
N ILE A 339 32.38 -6.81 8.46
CA ILE A 339 31.62 -7.87 9.14
C ILE A 339 30.57 -8.54 8.26
N VAL A 340 30.29 -7.99 7.08
CA VAL A 340 29.12 -8.36 6.27
C VAL A 340 29.19 -9.82 5.81
N ASP A 341 30.34 -10.24 5.25
CA ASP A 341 30.50 -11.61 4.73
C ASP A 341 30.33 -12.65 5.85
N GLU A 342 31.00 -12.44 6.98
CA GLU A 342 30.92 -13.33 8.14
C GLU A 342 29.52 -13.35 8.76
N LEU A 343 28.85 -12.18 8.85
CA LEU A 343 27.49 -12.08 9.36
C LEU A 343 26.52 -12.92 8.51
N PHE A 344 26.56 -12.78 7.19
CA PHE A 344 25.64 -13.48 6.31
C PHE A 344 25.97 -14.97 6.13
N SER A 345 27.24 -15.37 6.32
CA SER A 345 27.64 -16.78 6.47
C SER A 345 26.99 -17.41 7.71
N ARG A 346 27.09 -16.77 8.88
CA ARG A 346 26.44 -17.22 10.12
C ARG A 346 24.92 -17.22 10.02
N PHE A 347 24.35 -16.19 9.40
CA PHE A 347 22.92 -16.11 9.15
C PHE A 347 22.43 -17.26 8.29
N ALA A 348 23.13 -17.61 7.20
CA ALA A 348 22.79 -18.77 6.37
C ALA A 348 22.76 -20.07 7.17
N MET A 349 23.74 -20.30 8.04
CA MET A 349 23.78 -21.47 8.92
C MET A 349 22.61 -21.48 9.92
N ASN A 350 22.26 -20.33 10.48
CA ASN A 350 21.15 -20.20 11.43
C ASN A 350 19.80 -20.44 10.73
N VAL A 351 19.62 -19.92 9.52
CA VAL A 351 18.45 -20.21 8.68
C VAL A 351 18.38 -21.69 8.35
N ALA A 352 19.47 -22.33 7.94
CA ALA A 352 19.48 -23.76 7.62
C ALA A 352 19.05 -24.61 8.84
N LYS A 353 19.54 -24.29 10.05
CA LYS A 353 19.12 -24.95 11.30
C LYS A 353 17.64 -24.70 11.63
N HIS A 354 17.12 -23.51 11.32
CA HIS A 354 15.72 -23.16 11.50
C HIS A 354 14.82 -23.98 10.56
N LEU A 355 15.19 -24.07 9.28
CA LEU A 355 14.42 -24.78 8.25
C LEU A 355 14.35 -26.30 8.46
N VAL A 356 15.28 -26.89 9.21
CA VAL A 356 15.17 -28.30 9.66
C VAL A 356 13.98 -28.51 10.59
N LYS A 357 13.63 -27.49 11.39
CA LYS A 357 12.57 -27.57 12.40
C LYS A 357 11.22 -27.14 11.83
N GLU A 358 11.22 -26.09 11.02
CA GLU A 358 10.00 -25.46 10.54
C GLU A 358 10.23 -24.78 9.19
N LYS A 359 9.44 -25.18 8.18
CA LYS A 359 9.37 -24.44 6.93
C LYS A 359 8.57 -23.16 7.14
N THR A 360 9.25 -22.02 7.02
CA THR A 360 8.66 -20.70 7.31
C THR A 360 8.31 -19.97 6.01
N LYS A 361 7.20 -19.25 6.05
CA LYS A 361 6.72 -18.42 4.94
C LYS A 361 6.73 -16.94 5.32
N LEU A 362 6.74 -16.05 4.32
CA LEU A 362 6.63 -14.60 4.49
C LEU A 362 5.19 -14.15 4.18
N PRO A 363 4.43 -13.68 5.17
CA PRO A 363 3.11 -13.09 4.95
C PRO A 363 3.24 -11.74 4.25
N LYS A 364 2.41 -11.54 3.22
CA LYS A 364 2.39 -10.33 2.39
C LYS A 364 0.98 -9.84 2.31
N ILE A 365 0.77 -8.58 2.64
CA ILE A 365 -0.50 -7.90 2.46
C ILE A 365 -0.45 -7.22 1.10
N TRP A 366 -1.55 -7.31 0.36
CA TRP A 366 -1.78 -6.46 -0.79
C TRP A 366 -3.16 -5.83 -0.71
N ALA A 367 -3.29 -4.66 -1.32
CA ALA A 367 -4.55 -3.93 -1.36
C ALA A 367 -4.67 -3.03 -2.60
N ILE A 368 -5.90 -2.93 -3.11
CA ILE A 368 -6.32 -1.92 -4.09
C ILE A 368 -7.08 -0.82 -3.35
N PHE A 369 -6.68 0.42 -3.58
CA PHE A 369 -7.30 1.61 -3.02
C PHE A 369 -7.90 2.46 -4.13
N ASN A 370 -9.14 2.88 -3.95
CA ASN A 370 -9.74 3.94 -4.76
C ASN A 370 -9.76 5.24 -3.98
N LYS A 371 -9.44 6.35 -4.66
CA LYS A 371 -9.57 7.67 -4.05
C LYS A 371 -11.04 8.02 -3.81
N ASN A 372 -11.38 8.40 -2.58
CA ASN A 372 -12.74 8.79 -2.23
C ASN A 372 -13.14 10.06 -2.99
N GLN A 373 -14.30 10.00 -3.66
CA GLN A 373 -14.80 11.11 -4.49
C GLN A 373 -15.56 12.17 -3.67
N SER A 374 -15.84 11.90 -2.40
CA SER A 374 -16.67 12.74 -1.51
C SER A 374 -16.08 14.13 -1.21
N ASP A 375 -14.77 14.34 -1.39
CA ASP A 375 -14.07 15.60 -1.03
C ASP A 375 -13.83 16.56 -2.21
N VAL A 376 -14.14 16.17 -3.45
CA VAL A 376 -13.97 17.08 -4.61
C VAL A 376 -14.95 18.27 -4.50
N ALA A 377 -16.08 18.11 -3.82
CA ALA A 377 -17.06 19.18 -3.61
C ALA A 377 -16.60 20.27 -2.61
N LEU A 378 -15.66 19.99 -1.70
CA LEU A 378 -15.22 20.94 -0.66
C LEU A 378 -13.98 21.75 -1.07
N SER A 379 -13.13 21.23 -1.96
CA SER A 379 -11.95 21.97 -2.43
C SER A 379 -12.26 23.04 -3.49
N LEU A 380 -13.36 22.85 -4.24
CA LEU A 380 -13.87 23.85 -5.20
C LEU A 380 -14.62 25.01 -4.52
N SER A 381 -15.09 24.85 -3.27
CA SER A 381 -15.72 25.94 -2.52
C SER A 381 -14.73 26.81 -1.74
N ALA A 382 -13.51 26.31 -1.48
CA ALA A 382 -12.49 27.02 -0.72
C ALA A 382 -11.51 27.85 -1.56
N SER A 383 -11.51 27.72 -2.90
CA SER A 383 -10.52 28.33 -3.80
C SER A 383 -11.05 29.43 -4.73
N SER A 384 -12.28 29.91 -4.53
CA SER A 384 -12.77 31.12 -5.23
C SER A 384 -13.91 31.80 -4.45
N PRO A 385 -13.71 32.94 -3.79
CA PRO A 385 -14.81 33.83 -3.43
C PRO A 385 -15.16 34.67 -4.66
N SER A 386 -15.55 34.02 -5.75
CA SER A 386 -16.09 34.69 -6.93
C SER A 386 -17.60 34.52 -6.87
N LEU A 387 -18.30 35.63 -6.63
CA LEU A 387 -19.75 35.75 -6.71
C LEU A 387 -20.31 34.87 -7.84
N ILE A 388 -21.06 33.83 -7.46
CA ILE A 388 -21.92 33.10 -8.38
C ILE A 388 -23.03 34.07 -8.77
N CYS A 389 -22.82 34.80 -9.87
CA CYS A 389 -23.86 35.57 -10.54
C CYS A 389 -24.70 34.58 -11.35
N LEU A 390 -25.75 34.02 -10.73
CA LEU A 390 -26.80 33.33 -11.46
C LEU A 390 -27.63 34.39 -12.18
N SER A 391 -27.42 34.52 -13.50
CA SER A 391 -28.28 35.33 -14.35
C SER A 391 -29.65 34.66 -14.47
N PHE A 392 -30.62 35.13 -13.68
CA PHE A 392 -32.04 34.92 -13.95
C PHE A 392 -32.62 36.18 -14.61
N SER A 393 -33.42 35.97 -15.65
CA SER A 393 -34.24 37.01 -16.27
C SER A 393 -35.09 37.76 -15.24
N PRO A 394 -35.40 39.04 -15.47
CA PRO A 394 -35.76 39.97 -14.41
C PRO A 394 -37.25 39.85 -14.08
N SER A 395 -37.60 39.25 -12.95
CA SER A 395 -38.83 39.53 -12.21
C SER A 395 -38.78 38.84 -10.84
N VAL A 396 -38.89 39.64 -9.79
CA VAL A 396 -38.99 39.29 -8.36
C VAL A 396 -37.65 39.16 -7.61
N HIS A 397 -37.33 40.20 -6.85
CA HIS A 397 -36.31 40.18 -5.80
C HIS A 397 -36.87 39.53 -4.53
N LEU A 398 -36.19 38.51 -4.01
CA LEU A 398 -36.32 38.06 -2.63
C LEU A 398 -34.91 37.99 -2.05
N GLU A 399 -34.60 38.89 -1.11
CA GLU A 399 -33.39 38.82 -0.30
C GLU A 399 -33.63 37.81 0.83
N LEU A 400 -32.81 36.76 0.87
CA LEU A 400 -32.75 35.83 2.00
C LEU A 400 -31.40 35.99 2.70
N THR A 401 -31.45 35.97 4.03
CA THR A 401 -30.26 36.12 4.88
C THR A 401 -29.50 34.79 5.01
N PRO A 402 -28.19 34.80 5.34
CA PRO A 402 -27.37 33.59 5.41
C PRO A 402 -27.91 32.48 6.34
N SER A 403 -28.73 32.83 7.33
CA SER A 403 -29.40 31.87 8.22
C SER A 403 -30.51 31.05 7.55
N GLU A 404 -31.13 31.56 6.48
CA GLU A 404 -32.24 30.87 5.80
C GLU A 404 -31.74 29.79 4.83
N LEU A 405 -30.52 29.96 4.29
CA LEU A 405 -29.85 28.97 3.42
C LEU A 405 -29.46 27.69 4.16
N VAL A 406 -29.13 27.79 5.45
CA VAL A 406 -28.77 26.63 6.29
C VAL A 406 -30.00 25.75 6.58
N ALA A 407 -31.18 26.36 6.70
CA ALA A 407 -32.43 25.63 6.94
C ALA A 407 -32.88 24.82 5.69
N SER A 408 -32.69 25.34 4.48
CA SER A 408 -33.06 24.65 3.24
C SER A 408 -32.20 23.40 2.96
N VAL A 409 -30.92 23.42 3.36
CA VAL A 409 -30.01 22.27 3.22
C VAL A 409 -30.32 21.16 4.23
N LEU A 410 -30.82 21.51 5.43
CA LEU A 410 -31.25 20.51 6.41
C LEU A 410 -32.57 19.82 6.03
N VAL A 411 -33.52 20.54 5.42
CA VAL A 411 -34.81 19.96 4.98
C VAL A 411 -34.61 18.95 3.84
N LEU A 412 -33.64 19.15 2.95
CA LEU A 412 -33.30 18.20 1.89
C LEU A 412 -32.60 16.93 2.41
N ARG A 413 -31.92 16.98 3.58
CA ARG A 413 -31.30 15.81 4.21
C ARG A 413 -32.27 14.91 4.96
N CYS A 414 -33.37 15.43 5.49
CA CYS A 414 -34.39 14.62 6.17
C CYS A 414 -35.41 13.99 5.20
N GLY A 415 -35.56 14.52 3.98
CA GLY A 415 -36.51 14.01 2.98
C GLY A 415 -36.05 12.78 2.18
N TRP A 416 -34.78 12.36 2.31
CA TRP A 416 -34.22 11.22 1.55
C TRP A 416 -34.12 9.90 2.34
N MET A 417 -34.46 9.89 3.62
CA MET A 417 -34.44 8.66 4.47
C MET A 417 -35.80 7.94 4.59
N ALA A 418 -36.76 8.22 3.71
CA ALA A 418 -38.05 7.54 3.77
C ALA A 418 -38.61 7.24 2.37
N TRP A 419 -38.04 6.24 1.68
CA TRP A 419 -38.75 5.48 0.65
C TRP A 419 -37.98 4.18 0.32
N HIS A 420 -38.26 3.11 1.07
CA HIS A 420 -38.39 1.70 0.62
C HIS A 420 -38.21 0.72 1.79
N SER A 421 -39.33 0.33 2.39
CA SER A 421 -39.74 -1.07 2.68
C SER A 421 -40.68 -1.11 3.89
N ARG A 422 -41.91 -1.57 3.64
CA ARG A 422 -42.87 -2.02 4.66
C ARG A 422 -42.83 -3.54 4.68
N PHE A 423 -42.72 -4.13 5.87
CA PHE A 423 -43.34 -5.42 6.22
C PHE A 423 -43.76 -5.38 7.71
N ASP A 424 -45.07 -5.54 7.90
CA ASP A 424 -45.89 -6.07 9.03
C ASP A 424 -45.57 -5.86 10.54
N TYR A 425 -46.49 -5.11 11.19
CA TYR A 425 -47.25 -5.30 12.47
C TYR A 425 -46.62 -5.96 13.75
N PRO A 426 -47.19 -5.75 14.97
CA PRO A 426 -47.39 -4.51 15.76
C PRO A 426 -46.91 -4.68 17.24
N ILE A 427 -46.93 -3.62 18.06
CA ILE A 427 -47.34 -3.64 19.49
C ILE A 427 -47.41 -2.21 20.04
N ALA A 428 -48.41 -1.99 20.88
CA ALA A 428 -48.96 -0.74 21.36
C ALA A 428 -48.20 -0.11 22.55
N MET A 429 -48.20 1.23 22.62
CA MET A 429 -48.37 2.03 23.84
C MET A 429 -48.89 3.43 23.40
N LYS A 430 -50.19 3.74 23.46
CA LYS A 430 -51.02 4.24 24.60
C LYS A 430 -50.62 5.63 25.14
N HIS A 431 -51.63 6.53 25.08
CA HIS A 431 -51.82 7.82 25.80
C HIS A 431 -51.09 9.04 25.22
N LEU A 432 -51.67 10.23 24.98
CA LEU A 432 -52.94 10.93 25.28
C LEU A 432 -53.12 12.02 24.18
N LEU A 433 -54.23 12.06 23.42
CA LEU A 433 -55.38 12.99 23.53
C LEU A 433 -55.15 14.47 23.08
N PRO A 434 -56.19 15.18 22.59
CA PRO A 434 -56.19 15.73 21.23
C PRO A 434 -56.60 17.22 21.15
N LEU A 435 -56.49 17.83 19.97
CA LEU A 435 -57.34 18.97 19.60
C LEU A 435 -57.85 18.82 18.14
N THR A 436 -59.13 18.46 18.08
CA THR A 436 -60.18 18.78 17.09
C THR A 436 -59.95 20.12 16.35
N SER A 437 -60.42 20.43 15.14
CA SER A 437 -61.41 19.90 14.18
C SER A 437 -61.37 20.90 13.00
N VAL A 438 -61.72 20.58 11.75
CA VAL A 438 -63.07 20.79 11.19
C VAL A 438 -62.94 20.67 9.66
N MET A 439 -63.80 19.81 9.07
CA MET A 439 -64.52 19.90 7.77
C MET A 439 -63.71 20.22 6.48
N SER A 440 -64.01 19.67 5.31
CA SER A 440 -65.27 19.16 4.75
C SER A 440 -64.99 18.37 3.46
N HIS A 441 -65.80 17.31 3.26
CA HIS A 441 -66.53 16.91 2.03
C HIS A 441 -65.93 17.22 0.65
N THR A 442 -65.97 16.38 -0.38
CA THR A 442 -66.82 15.25 -0.84
C THR A 442 -66.33 15.00 -2.29
N ARG A 443 -66.28 13.83 -2.92
CA ARG A 443 -67.34 12.91 -3.39
C ARG A 443 -66.58 11.83 -4.20
N ARG A 444 -66.84 10.53 -4.00
CA ARG A 444 -67.57 9.61 -4.91
C ARG A 444 -67.14 9.72 -6.40
N ALA A 445 -66.84 8.66 -7.14
CA ALA A 445 -67.43 7.33 -7.11
C ALA A 445 -66.51 6.25 -7.74
N SER A 446 -66.66 5.03 -7.24
CA SER A 446 -66.24 3.74 -7.80
C SER A 446 -67.23 3.30 -8.91
N PRO A 447 -67.37 2.01 -9.32
CA PRO A 447 -66.53 0.81 -9.08
C PRO A 447 -66.41 -0.12 -10.32
N LEU A 448 -65.91 -1.34 -10.08
CA LEU A 448 -66.21 -2.62 -10.76
C LEU A 448 -65.35 -2.97 -11.99
N LEU A 449 -64.91 -4.22 -12.20
CA LEU A 449 -64.74 -5.44 -11.40
C LEU A 449 -64.10 -6.50 -12.35
N VAL A 450 -63.37 -7.48 -11.81
CA VAL A 450 -63.21 -8.88 -12.28
C VAL A 450 -62.48 -9.11 -13.63
N ASP A 451 -61.27 -9.66 -13.65
CA ASP A 451 -60.84 -11.06 -13.36
C ASP A 451 -61.18 -12.06 -14.49
N ARG A 452 -60.15 -12.51 -15.23
CA ARG A 452 -59.69 -13.92 -15.30
C ARG A 452 -58.82 -14.25 -16.52
N ARG A 453 -57.59 -14.71 -16.19
CA ARG A 453 -56.90 -15.95 -16.62
C ARG A 453 -56.77 -16.34 -18.12
N ARG A 454 -55.52 -16.78 -18.41
CA ARG A 454 -55.11 -18.01 -19.17
C ARG A 454 -55.18 -17.88 -20.73
N LEU A 455 -54.27 -18.41 -21.58
CA LEU A 455 -53.25 -19.48 -21.55
C LEU A 455 -52.24 -19.28 -22.71
N LEU A 456 -51.05 -19.87 -22.53
CA LEU A 456 -50.21 -20.64 -23.47
C LEU A 456 -49.85 -20.12 -24.88
N THR A 457 -48.53 -19.99 -25.05
CA THR A 457 -47.62 -20.45 -26.14
C THR A 457 -48.22 -21.28 -27.28
N PRO A 458 -47.60 -21.19 -28.46
CA PRO A 458 -46.52 -22.13 -28.81
C PRO A 458 -45.11 -21.56 -28.69
#